data_AF-A0A830H997-F1
#
_entry.id   AF-A0A830H997-F1
#
_cell.length_a   1.000
_cell.length_b   1.000
_cell.length_c   1.000
_cell.angle_alpha   90.00
_cell.angle_beta   90.00
_cell.angle_gamma   90.00
#
_symmetry.space_group_name_H-M   'P 1'
#
loop_
_entity.id
_entity.type
_entity.pdbx_description
1 polymer ?
#
loop_
_entity_poly.entity_id
_entity_poly.type
_entity_poly.pdbx_seq_one_letter_code
_entity_poly.pdbx_strand_id
1 'polypeptide(L)'
;MATDSKKEAFRKYLESAGVIDSMTKVLVALYEEPEKPEQAIAYIKTQLGFPTPADYDELKASAKYEELEKEKEDLTTKVTELEEKIVSLESAGEEAK
;
A
#
# COMPACT_ATOMS: atom_id res chain seq x y z
N MET A 1 -45.09 -2.85 16.09
CA MET A 1 -45.40 -2.45 14.70
C MET A 1 -44.37 -1.48 14.13
N ALA A 2 -44.14 -0.29 14.71
CA ALA A 2 -43.16 0.67 14.17
C ALA A 2 -41.69 0.17 14.17
N THR A 3 -41.33 -0.72 15.10
CA THR A 3 -40.00 -1.35 15.19
C THR A 3 -39.75 -2.39 14.11
N ASP A 4 -40.77 -3.20 13.78
CA ASP A 4 -40.69 -4.22 12.74
C ASP A 4 -40.65 -3.60 11.35
N SER A 5 -41.44 -2.54 11.10
CA SER A 5 -41.37 -1.80 9.84
C SER A 5 -40.00 -1.13 9.62
N LYS A 6 -39.35 -0.61 10.68
CA LYS A 6 -37.99 -0.06 10.58
C LYS A 6 -36.94 -1.14 10.28
N LYS A 7 -37.06 -2.31 10.92
CA LYS A 7 -36.17 -3.45 10.64
C LYS A 7 -36.32 -3.97 9.21
N GLU A 8 -37.56 -4.07 8.73
CA GLU A 8 -37.84 -4.52 7.36
C GLU A 8 -37.31 -3.51 6.32
N ALA A 9 -37.53 -2.21 6.54
CA ALA A 9 -36.97 -1.16 5.68
C ALA A 9 -35.44 -1.22 5.62
N PHE A 10 -34.78 -1.47 6.75
CA PHE A 10 -33.32 -1.62 6.80
C PHE A 10 -32.84 -2.87 6.05
N ARG A 11 -33.53 -4.01 6.17
CA ARG A 11 -33.21 -5.22 5.39
C ARG A 11 -33.32 -4.97 3.88
N LYS A 12 -34.45 -4.38 3.44
CA LYS A 12 -34.65 -4.01 2.03
C LYS A 12 -33.57 -3.06 1.53
N TYR A 13 -33.15 -2.10 2.36
CA TYR A 13 -32.03 -1.22 2.03
C TYR A 13 -30.74 -2.02 1.80
N LEU A 14 -30.34 -2.89 2.73
CA LEU A 14 -29.12 -3.69 2.61
C LEU A 14 -29.15 -4.63 1.38
N GLU A 15 -30.31 -5.21 1.09
CA GLU A 15 -30.54 -6.01 -0.11
C GLU A 15 -30.40 -5.16 -1.38
N SER A 16 -31.10 -4.02 -1.45
CA SER A 16 -31.09 -3.12 -2.62
C SER A 16 -29.72 -2.48 -2.87
N ALA A 17 -28.96 -2.21 -1.81
CA ALA A 17 -27.61 -1.65 -1.87
C ALA A 17 -26.54 -2.72 -2.16
N GLY A 18 -26.92 -4.00 -2.30
CA GLY A 18 -25.99 -5.08 -2.61
C GLY A 18 -25.09 -5.50 -1.43
N VAL A 19 -25.32 -5.00 -0.22
CA VAL A 19 -24.52 -5.34 0.97
C VAL A 19 -24.65 -6.82 1.30
N ILE A 20 -25.86 -7.37 1.20
CA ILE A 20 -26.12 -8.78 1.46
C ILE A 20 -25.38 -9.67 0.45
N ASP A 21 -25.43 -9.32 -0.84
CA ASP A 21 -24.75 -10.06 -1.90
C ASP A 21 -23.22 -10.04 -1.72
N SER A 22 -22.65 -8.86 -1.43
CA SER A 22 -21.22 -8.70 -1.18
C SER A 22 -20.76 -9.52 0.03
N MET A 23 -21.46 -9.41 1.17
CA MET A 23 -21.14 -10.22 2.35
C MET A 23 -21.30 -11.72 2.09
N THR A 24 -22.31 -12.12 1.31
CA THR A 24 -22.51 -13.53 0.94
C THR A 24 -21.34 -14.05 0.12
N LYS A 25 -20.86 -13.30 -0.88
CA LYS A 25 -19.70 -13.67 -1.70
C LYS A 25 -18.44 -13.88 -0.86
N VAL A 26 -18.16 -13.00 0.11
CA VAL A 26 -17.00 -13.15 1.00
C VAL A 26 -17.12 -14.41 1.88
N LEU A 27 -18.32 -14.69 2.39
CA LEU A 27 -18.57 -15.90 3.19
C LEU A 27 -18.49 -17.18 2.36
N VAL A 28 -18.92 -17.14 1.09
CA VAL A 28 -18.77 -18.26 0.14
C VAL A 28 -17.29 -18.48 -0.17
N ALA A 29 -16.53 -17.43 -0.44
CA ALA A 29 -15.07 -17.54 -0.65
C ALA A 29 -14.39 -18.19 0.56
N LEU A 30 -14.70 -17.73 1.79
CA LEU A 30 -14.20 -18.34 3.02
C LEU A 30 -14.69 -19.80 3.19
N TYR A 31 -15.88 -20.12 2.70
CA TYR A 31 -16.40 -21.48 2.73
C TYR A 31 -15.61 -22.40 1.79
N GLU A 32 -15.29 -21.91 0.58
CA GLU A 32 -14.59 -22.62 -0.49
C GLU A 32 -13.08 -22.71 -0.31
N GLU A 33 -12.48 -21.93 0.59
CA GLU A 33 -11.05 -22.03 0.91
C GLU A 33 -10.66 -23.48 1.30
N PRO A 34 -9.74 -24.13 0.56
CA PRO A 34 -9.32 -25.50 0.83
C PRO A 34 -8.59 -25.62 2.18
N GLU A 35 -7.87 -24.56 2.57
CA GLU A 35 -7.26 -24.43 3.89
C GLU A 35 -7.93 -23.29 4.66
N LYS A 36 -8.81 -23.65 5.60
CA LYS A 36 -9.52 -22.68 6.43
C LYS A 36 -8.50 -21.82 7.19
N PRO A 37 -8.51 -20.49 7.05
CA PRO A 37 -7.61 -19.65 7.81
C PRO A 37 -7.94 -19.75 9.31
N GLU A 38 -6.91 -19.90 10.14
CA GLU A 38 -7.05 -19.95 11.61
C GLU A 38 -7.72 -18.66 12.15
N GLN A 39 -7.51 -17.54 11.46
CA GLN A 39 -8.08 -16.24 11.75
C GLN A 39 -9.11 -15.82 10.69
N ALA A 40 -10.30 -16.44 10.70
CA ALA A 40 -11.37 -16.16 9.73
C ALA A 40 -11.77 -14.67 9.63
N ILE A 41 -11.73 -13.93 10.75
CA ILE A 41 -12.03 -12.48 10.76
C ILE A 41 -10.96 -11.68 10.00
N ALA A 42 -9.69 -12.09 10.06
CA ALA A 42 -8.63 -11.43 9.31
C ALA A 42 -8.86 -11.61 7.79
N TYR A 43 -9.21 -12.82 7.36
CA TYR A 43 -9.55 -13.12 5.97
C TYR A 43 -10.70 -12.26 5.46
N ILE A 44 -11.81 -12.16 6.22
CA ILE A 44 -12.97 -11.35 5.85
C ILE A 44 -12.59 -9.86 5.69
N LYS A 45 -11.75 -9.33 6.60
CA LYS A 45 -11.28 -7.94 6.50
C LYS A 45 -10.50 -7.70 5.21
N THR A 46 -9.57 -8.60 4.88
CA THR A 46 -8.79 -8.53 3.64
C THR A 46 -9.70 -8.58 2.41
N GLN A 47 -10.65 -9.52 2.35
CA GLN A 47 -11.58 -9.65 1.23
C GLN A 47 -12.51 -8.43 1.03
N LEU A 48 -12.81 -7.71 2.11
CA LEU A 48 -13.60 -6.47 2.06
C LEU A 48 -12.76 -5.23 1.76
N GLY A 49 -11.46 -5.38 1.50
CA GLY A 49 -10.55 -4.26 1.23
C GLY A 49 -10.31 -3.37 2.44
N PHE A 50 -10.48 -3.89 3.67
CA PHE A 50 -10.01 -3.16 4.84
C PHE A 50 -8.50 -3.10 4.81
N PRO A 51 -7.90 -1.91 4.97
CA PRO A 51 -6.44 -1.78 4.98
C PRO A 51 -5.89 -2.65 6.10
N THR A 52 -5.03 -3.59 5.71
CA THR A 52 -4.29 -4.43 6.64
C THR A 52 -3.05 -3.67 7.13
N PRO A 53 -2.48 -4.06 8.29
CA PRO A 53 -1.18 -3.54 8.70
C PRO A 53 -0.09 -3.73 7.63
N ALA A 54 -0.16 -4.83 6.86
CA ALA A 54 0.76 -5.09 5.76
C ALA A 54 0.62 -4.06 4.63
N ASP A 55 -0.61 -3.65 4.27
CA ASP A 55 -0.83 -2.60 3.26
C ASP A 55 -0.24 -1.25 3.73
N TYR A 56 -0.31 -0.97 5.03
CA TYR A 56 0.30 0.23 5.61
C TYR A 56 1.82 0.16 5.59
N ASP A 57 2.39 -0.99 5.93
CA ASP A 57 3.83 -1.22 5.89
C ASP A 57 4.38 -1.18 4.45
N GLU A 58 3.63 -1.72 3.47
CA GLU A 58 3.99 -1.67 2.05
C GLU A 58 3.96 -0.25 1.50
N LEU A 59 2.93 0.54 1.85
CA LEU A 59 2.86 1.96 1.51
C LEU A 59 4.00 2.77 2.13
N LYS A 60 4.38 2.46 3.37
CA LYS A 60 5.50 3.11 4.05
C LYS A 60 6.85 2.70 3.43
N ALA A 61 6.98 1.44 3.04
CA ALA A 61 8.17 0.94 2.36
C ALA A 61 8.34 1.63 1.00
N SER A 62 7.29 1.75 0.19
CA SER A 62 7.35 2.41 -1.13
C SER A 62 7.75 3.88 -1.01
N ALA A 63 7.19 4.61 -0.04
CA ALA A 63 7.59 6.00 0.24
C ALA A 63 9.07 6.10 0.62
N LYS A 64 9.57 5.16 1.44
CA LYS A 64 10.99 5.14 1.84
C LYS A 64 11.92 4.78 0.67
N TYR A 65 11.49 3.90 -0.24
CA TYR A 65 12.24 3.59 -1.44
C TYR A 65 12.39 4.82 -2.34
N GLU A 66 11.31 5.59 -2.54
CA GLU A 66 11.36 6.83 -3.33
C GLU A 66 12.29 7.88 -2.71
N GLU A 67 12.27 8.02 -1.38
CA GLU A 67 13.18 8.92 -0.67
C GLU A 67 14.65 8.51 -0.83
N LEU A 68 14.94 7.22 -0.68
CA LEU A 68 16.29 6.68 -0.88
C LEU A 68 16.77 6.81 -2.33
N GLU A 69 15.86 6.68 -3.31
CA GLU A 69 16.19 6.84 -4.72
C GLU A 69 16.58 8.29 -5.04
N LYS A 70 15.83 9.28 -4.52
CA LYS A 70 16.19 10.70 -4.62
C LYS A 70 17.53 11.00 -3.96
N GLU A 71 17.77 10.50 -2.74
CA GLU A 71 19.04 10.71 -2.05
C GLU A 71 20.21 10.11 -2.84
N LYS A 72 20.01 8.93 -3.45
CA LYS A 72 21.02 8.32 -4.32
C LYS A 72 21.31 9.17 -5.55
N GLU A 73 20.29 9.73 -6.19
CA GLU A 73 20.45 10.62 -7.36
C GLU A 73 21.21 11.90 -6.99
N ASP A 74 20.84 12.53 -5.88
CA ASP A 74 21.51 13.73 -5.35
C ASP A 74 22.98 13.46 -5.00
N LEU A 75 23.26 12.34 -4.32
CA LEU A 75 24.62 11.93 -3.98
C LEU A 75 25.43 11.61 -5.24
N THR A 76 24.83 10.93 -6.22
CA THR A 76 25.49 10.61 -7.49
C THR A 76 25.88 11.89 -8.23
N THR A 77 24.98 12.87 -8.30
CA THR A 77 25.24 14.18 -8.92
C THR A 77 26.37 14.92 -8.22
N LYS A 78 26.38 14.93 -6.88
CA LYS A 78 27.47 15.55 -6.11
C LYS A 78 28.81 14.85 -6.33
N VAL A 79 28.82 13.53 -6.41
CA VAL A 79 30.04 12.77 -6.69
C VAL A 79 30.58 13.14 -8.07
N THR A 80 29.74 13.17 -9.10
CA THR A 80 30.18 13.55 -10.45
C THR A 80 30.70 14.99 -10.50
N GLU A 81 30.05 15.94 -9.84
CA GLU A 81 30.52 17.33 -9.78
C GLU A 81 31.86 17.48 -9.05
N LEU A 82 32.06 16.71 -7.98
CA LEU A 82 33.31 16.72 -7.23
C LEU A 82 34.44 16.05 -8.03
N GLU A 83 34.16 14.95 -8.71
CA GLU A 83 35.12 14.30 -9.62
C GLU A 83 35.54 15.25 -10.76
N GLU A 84 34.61 15.95 -11.39
CA GLU A 84 34.92 16.97 -12.41
C GLU A 84 35.77 18.13 -11.85
N LYS A 85 35.48 18.58 -10.62
CA LYS A 85 36.28 19.61 -9.93
C LYS A 85 37.69 19.12 -9.59
N ILE A 86 37.85 17.87 -9.19
CA ILE A 86 39.17 17.28 -8.93
C ILE A 86 39.98 17.24 -10.23
N VAL A 87 39.41 16.71 -11.32
CA VAL A 87 40.08 16.61 -12.62
C VAL A 87 40.52 17.99 -13.14
N SER A 88 39.65 18.99 -13.04
CA SER A 88 39.98 20.36 -13.46
C SER A 88 41.08 20.99 -12.61
N LEU A 89 41.07 20.79 -11.29
CA LEU A 89 42.14 21.28 -10.41
C LEU A 89 43.48 20.56 -10.62
N GLU A 90 43.46 19.24 -10.86
CA GLU A 90 44.67 18.47 -11.18
C GLU A 90 45.31 18.96 -12.47
N SER A 91 44.52 19.18 -13.53
CA SER A 91 45.02 19.73 -14.79
C SER A 91 45.59 21.15 -14.67
N ALA A 92 45.02 21.99 -13.80
CA ALA A 92 45.50 23.34 -13.55
C ALA A 92 46.78 23.38 -12.68
N GLY A 93 46.98 22.37 -11.83
CA GLY A 93 48.19 22.22 -11.02
C GLY A 93 49.41 21.73 -11.80
N GLU A 94 49.19 21.00 -12.90
CA GLU A 94 50.27 20.46 -13.74
C GLU A 94 50.85 21.51 -14.72
N GLU A 95 50.06 22.52 -15.13
CA GLU A 95 50.53 23.64 -15.96
C GLU A 95 51.34 24.70 -15.19
N ALA A 96 51.30 24.68 -13.85
CA ALA A 96 51.95 25.68 -12.99
C ALA A 96 53.35 25.27 -12.49
N LYS A 97 53.92 24.16 -12.98
CA LYS A 97 55.21 23.60 -12.51
C LYS A 97 56.22 23.44 -13.64
#